data_AF-A0A7C1SYP1-F1
#
_entry.id   AF-A0A7C1SYP1-F1
#
_cell.length_a   1.000
_cell.length_b   1.000
_cell.length_c   1.000
_cell.angle_alpha   90.00
_cell.angle_beta   90.00
_cell.angle_gamma   90.00
#
_symmetry.space_group_name_H-M   'P 1'
#
loop_
_entity.id
_entity.type
_entity.pdbx_description
1 polymer ?
#
loop_
_entity_poly.entity_id
_entity_poly.type
_entity_poly.pdbx_seq_one_letter_code
_entity_poly.pdbx_strand_id
1 'polypeptide(L)'
;MINKAVISTEKAPAAIGTYSQAIKVTNTVYLSGQIPLDPETMAVVEGGIDAEIEQVFTNLTAVCEAAGGELKDIVKLNIFLTDLSNFATINDIMARYFSEPYPARAAIGVKELPKGVGVEMDGIMVI
;
A
#
# COMPACT_ATOMS: atom_id res chain seq x y z
N MET A 1 -19.57 -8.40 20.17
CA MET A 1 -19.45 -7.02 19.68
C MET A 1 -18.23 -6.98 18.76
N ILE A 2 -18.32 -6.44 17.54
CA ILE A 2 -17.18 -6.39 16.62
C ILE A 2 -16.21 -5.31 17.13
N ASN A 3 -14.96 -5.68 17.41
CA ASN A 3 -13.92 -4.72 17.78
C ASN A 3 -13.36 -4.06 16.51
N LYS A 4 -13.95 -2.93 16.11
CA LYS A 4 -13.56 -2.13 14.95
C LYS A 4 -12.70 -0.94 15.40
N ALA A 5 -11.50 -0.80 14.84
CA ALA A 5 -10.63 0.34 15.06
C ALA A 5 -10.25 1.02 13.73
N VAL A 6 -10.21 2.35 13.74
CA VAL A 6 -9.67 3.16 12.64
C VAL A 6 -8.16 3.25 12.83
N ILE A 7 -7.41 2.99 11.77
CA ILE A 7 -5.95 3.15 11.76
C ILE A 7 -5.62 4.49 11.10
N SER A 8 -4.74 5.26 11.75
CA SER A 8 -4.28 6.56 11.28
C SER A 8 -2.84 6.79 11.73
N THR A 9 -1.99 7.27 10.83
CA THR A 9 -0.60 7.65 11.10
C THR A 9 -0.21 8.87 10.26
N GLU A 10 0.66 9.71 10.80
CA GLU A 10 1.25 10.86 10.09
C GLU A 10 2.36 10.44 9.12
N LYS A 11 2.85 9.19 9.24
CA LYS A 11 3.90 8.63 8.37
C LYS A 11 3.37 8.06 7.04
N ALA A 12 2.07 8.12 6.81
CA ALA A 12 1.44 7.75 5.55
C ALA A 12 0.49 8.88 5.11
N PRO A 13 0.22 9.05 3.80
CA PRO A 13 -0.61 10.12 3.30
C PRO A 13 -1.94 10.21 4.03
N ALA A 14 -2.33 11.41 4.44
CA ALA A 14 -3.57 11.62 5.15
C ALA A 14 -4.78 11.16 4.31
N ALA A 15 -5.72 10.47 4.95
CA ALA A 15 -6.97 10.07 4.29
C ALA A 15 -7.90 11.29 4.12
N ILE A 16 -7.73 12.03 3.02
CA ILE A 16 -8.54 13.21 2.70
C ILE A 16 -9.81 12.77 1.96
N GLY A 17 -10.92 12.61 2.69
CA GLY A 17 -12.23 12.30 2.11
C GLY A 17 -13.00 11.28 2.94
N THR A 18 -13.89 10.54 2.28
CA THR A 18 -14.80 9.58 2.93
C THR A 18 -14.20 8.17 3.00
N TYR A 19 -12.97 8.05 3.53
CA TYR A 19 -12.28 6.77 3.76
C TYR A 19 -11.29 6.89 4.93
N SER A 20 -10.64 5.79 5.30
CA SER A 20 -9.61 5.72 6.34
C SER A 20 -8.36 5.04 5.77
N GLN A 21 -7.16 5.28 6.31
CA GLN A 21 -5.94 4.59 5.82
C GLN A 21 -6.05 3.06 5.95
N ALA A 22 -6.61 2.58 7.06
CA ALA A 22 -7.04 1.20 7.22
C ALA A 22 -8.13 1.06 8.27
N ILE A 23 -8.83 -0.08 8.25
CA ILE A 23 -9.74 -0.49 9.32
C ILE A 23 -9.28 -1.85 9.86
N LYS A 24 -9.09 -1.92 11.17
CA LYS A 24 -8.82 -3.18 11.89
C LYS A 24 -10.11 -3.74 12.47
N VAL A 25 -10.35 -5.02 12.23
CA VAL A 25 -11.45 -5.79 12.82
C VAL A 25 -10.87 -7.05 13.44
N THR A 26 -10.83 -7.11 14.78
CA THR A 26 -10.12 -8.17 15.53
C THR A 26 -8.65 -8.20 15.09
N ASN A 27 -8.21 -9.25 14.39
CA ASN A 27 -6.84 -9.44 13.93
C ASN A 27 -6.65 -9.09 12.45
N THR A 28 -7.74 -8.89 11.70
CA THR A 28 -7.68 -8.60 10.28
C THR A 28 -7.67 -7.09 10.06
N VAL A 29 -6.76 -6.62 9.22
CA VAL A 29 -6.62 -5.22 8.84
C VAL A 29 -6.85 -5.10 7.34
N TYR A 30 -7.83 -4.27 6.98
CA TYR A 30 -8.14 -3.92 5.60
C TYR A 30 -7.43 -2.60 5.28
N LEU A 31 -6.40 -2.68 4.45
CA LEU A 31 -5.57 -1.54 4.05
C LEU A 31 -6.20 -0.87 2.84
N SER A 32 -6.36 0.46 2.87
CA SER A 32 -6.77 1.21 1.68
C SER A 32 -5.63 1.34 0.68
N GLY A 33 -5.99 1.56 -0.59
CA GLY A 33 -5.06 1.82 -1.67
C GLY A 33 -4.09 2.94 -1.33
N GLN A 34 -2.80 2.61 -1.32
CA GLN A 34 -1.72 3.57 -1.19
C GLN A 34 -1.20 3.93 -2.59
N ILE A 35 -1.11 5.22 -2.85
CA ILE A 35 -0.47 5.84 -4.01
C ILE A 35 0.87 6.47 -3.60
N PRO A 36 1.78 6.78 -4.55
CA PRO A 36 3.13 7.29 -4.28
C PRO A 36 3.18 8.75 -3.83
N LEU A 37 2.34 9.12 -2.85
CA LEU A 37 2.42 10.42 -2.20
C LEU A 37 3.45 10.38 -1.08
N ASP A 38 4.25 11.43 -1.00
CA ASP A 38 5.03 11.77 0.19
C ASP A 38 4.06 12.31 1.27
N PRO A 39 4.07 11.76 2.49
CA PRO A 39 3.14 12.14 3.55
C PRO A 39 3.37 13.55 4.12
N GLU A 40 4.58 14.10 4.00
CA GLU A 40 4.90 15.44 4.49
C GLU A 40 4.42 16.52 3.52
N THR A 41 4.59 16.27 2.22
CA THR A 41 4.28 17.25 1.16
C THR A 41 2.91 17.04 0.52
N MET A 42 2.35 15.84 0.65
CA MET A 42 1.14 15.38 -0.05
C MET A 42 1.23 15.50 -1.58
N ALA A 43 2.46 15.47 -2.11
CA ALA A 43 2.78 15.48 -3.53
C ALA A 43 3.24 14.10 -4.00
N VAL A 44 3.07 13.81 -5.29
CA VAL A 44 3.62 12.59 -5.90
C VAL A 44 5.14 12.69 -5.91
N VAL A 45 5.83 11.65 -5.47
CA VAL A 45 7.30 11.63 -5.46
C VAL A 45 7.87 11.73 -6.87
N GLU A 46 9.01 12.42 -7.01
CA GLU A 46 9.77 12.45 -8.26
C GLU A 46 10.65 11.21 -8.39
N GLY A 47 11.05 10.86 -9.62
CA GLY A 47 11.94 9.72 -9.90
C GLY A 47 11.31 8.60 -10.74
N GLY A 48 10.04 8.73 -11.12
CA GLY A 48 9.35 7.78 -11.98
C GLY A 48 8.95 6.50 -11.24
N ILE A 49 8.66 5.44 -12.01
CA ILE A 49 7.96 4.25 -11.50
C ILE A 49 8.70 3.56 -10.34
N ASP A 50 10.02 3.52 -10.35
CA ASP A 50 10.83 2.93 -9.28
C ASP A 50 10.60 3.66 -7.95
N ALA A 51 10.69 5.00 -7.95
CA ALA A 51 10.44 5.83 -6.79
C ALA A 51 8.99 5.75 -6.32
N GLU A 52 8.05 5.67 -7.28
CA GLU A 52 6.64 5.49 -6.95
C GLU A 52 6.37 4.16 -6.21
N ILE A 53 6.93 3.05 -6.70
CA ILE A 53 6.77 1.73 -6.07
C ILE A 53 7.38 1.73 -4.66
N GLU A 54 8.57 2.30 -4.49
CA GLU A 54 9.22 2.42 -3.16
C GLU A 54 8.39 3.26 -2.19
N GLN A 55 7.79 4.37 -2.66
CA GLN A 55 6.94 5.20 -1.83
C GLN A 55 5.64 4.48 -1.43
N VAL A 56 5.03 3.72 -2.35
CA VAL A 56 3.83 2.92 -2.02
C VAL A 56 4.11 1.87 -0.95
N PHE A 57 5.24 1.15 -1.04
CA PHE A 57 5.63 0.20 0.01
C PHE A 57 5.98 0.89 1.33
N THR A 58 6.60 2.07 1.29
CA THR A 58 6.88 2.88 2.48
C THR A 58 5.58 3.30 3.17
N ASN A 59 4.60 3.77 2.40
CA ASN A 59 3.28 4.16 2.89
C ASN A 59 2.52 2.96 3.49
N LEU A 60 2.51 1.80 2.81
CA LEU A 60 1.89 0.57 3.35
C LEU A 60 2.56 0.12 4.64
N THR A 61 3.89 0.17 4.72
CA THR A 61 4.65 -0.19 5.92
C THR A 61 4.21 0.66 7.11
N ALA A 62 4.13 1.98 6.93
CA ALA A 62 3.69 2.90 7.98
C ALA A 62 2.27 2.60 8.47
N VAL A 63 1.34 2.23 7.56
CA VAL A 63 -0.04 1.86 7.94
C VAL A 63 -0.09 0.50 8.66
N CYS A 64 0.69 -0.49 8.22
CA CYS A 64 0.80 -1.78 8.91
C CYS A 64 1.35 -1.63 10.34
N GLU A 65 2.42 -0.85 10.51
CA GLU A 65 3.01 -0.53 11.82
C GLU A 65 2.00 0.17 12.74
N ALA A 66 1.26 1.15 12.22
CA ALA A 66 0.21 1.85 12.97
C ALA A 66 -0.95 0.93 13.38
N ALA A 67 -1.18 -0.16 12.65
CA ALA A 67 -2.17 -1.18 12.99
C ALA A 67 -1.66 -2.24 14.01
N GLY A 68 -0.39 -2.15 14.39
CA GLY A 68 0.28 -3.05 15.33
C GLY A 68 0.82 -4.33 14.69
N GLY A 69 1.06 -4.32 13.38
CA GLY A 69 1.72 -5.40 12.64
C GLY A 69 2.91 -4.88 11.84
N GLU A 70 3.41 -5.69 10.93
CA GLU A 70 4.49 -5.39 10.02
C GLU A 70 4.06 -5.69 8.58
N LEU A 71 4.80 -5.18 7.59
CA LEU A 71 4.48 -5.42 6.18
C LEU A 71 4.40 -6.93 5.83
N LYS A 72 5.23 -7.76 6.48
CA LYS A 72 5.24 -9.23 6.34
C LYS A 72 3.92 -9.91 6.74
N ASP A 73 3.09 -9.25 7.54
CA ASP A 73 1.82 -9.80 8.01
C ASP A 73 0.70 -9.64 6.96
N ILE A 74 0.99 -8.97 5.83
CA ILE A 74 0.10 -8.94 4.67
C ILE A 74 -0.09 -10.37 4.15
N VAL A 75 -1.34 -10.81 4.07
CA VAL A 75 -1.71 -12.13 3.54
C VAL A 75 -2.19 -12.05 2.10
N LYS A 76 -2.64 -10.86 1.67
CA LYS A 76 -3.08 -10.58 0.29
C LYS A 76 -2.71 -9.15 -0.10
N LEU A 77 -2.02 -9.01 -1.23
CA LEU A 77 -1.68 -7.72 -1.84
C LEU A 77 -2.34 -7.62 -3.24
N ASN A 78 -3.04 -6.53 -3.54
CA ASN A 78 -3.40 -6.20 -4.92
C ASN A 78 -2.49 -5.07 -5.42
N ILE A 79 -2.07 -5.19 -6.66
CA ILE A 79 -1.20 -4.24 -7.34
C ILE A 79 -1.90 -3.77 -8.61
N PHE A 80 -2.10 -2.47 -8.73
CA PHE A 80 -2.72 -1.83 -9.88
C PHE A 80 -1.68 -1.00 -10.60
N LEU A 81 -1.56 -1.20 -11.92
CA LEU A 81 -0.59 -0.53 -12.78
C LEU A 81 -1.25 0.11 -13.97
N THR A 82 -0.85 1.33 -14.32
CA THR A 82 -1.27 1.96 -15.59
C THR A 82 -0.50 1.43 -16.80
N ASP A 83 0.72 0.90 -16.58
CA ASP A 83 1.51 0.19 -17.59
C ASP A 83 2.09 -1.12 -17.01
N LEU A 84 1.63 -2.25 -17.54
CA LEU A 84 2.08 -3.59 -17.15
C LEU A 84 3.52 -3.91 -17.57
N SER A 85 4.14 -3.11 -18.44
CA SER A 85 5.57 -3.26 -18.75
C SER A 85 6.46 -3.14 -17.51
N ASN A 86 5.98 -2.44 -16.47
CA ASN A 86 6.67 -2.23 -15.19
C ASN A 86 6.53 -3.40 -14.20
N PHE A 87 5.89 -4.50 -14.58
CA PHE A 87 5.66 -5.63 -13.68
C PHE A 87 6.95 -6.27 -13.15
N ALA A 88 8.00 -6.32 -13.96
CA ALA A 88 9.30 -6.84 -13.53
C ALA A 88 9.92 -5.95 -12.43
N THR A 89 9.89 -4.63 -12.62
CA THR A 89 10.37 -3.63 -11.65
C THR A 89 9.70 -3.79 -10.29
N ILE A 90 8.38 -4.05 -10.27
CA ILE A 90 7.66 -4.33 -9.01
C ILE A 90 8.19 -5.57 -8.32
N ASN A 91 8.45 -6.66 -9.05
CA ASN A 91 8.95 -7.88 -8.43
C ASN A 91 10.32 -7.65 -7.77
N ASP A 92 11.20 -6.92 -8.45
CA ASP A 92 12.54 -6.62 -7.95
C ASP A 92 12.52 -5.72 -6.71
N ILE A 93 11.65 -4.70 -6.70
CA ILE A 93 11.51 -3.83 -5.53
C ILE A 93 10.79 -4.57 -4.40
N MET A 94 9.70 -5.30 -4.68
CA MET A 94 8.96 -6.06 -3.68
C MET A 94 9.85 -7.08 -2.94
N ALA A 95 10.83 -7.69 -3.63
CA ALA A 95 11.80 -8.60 -3.01
C ALA A 95 12.72 -7.93 -1.97
N ARG A 96 12.79 -6.59 -1.92
CA ARG A 96 13.49 -5.83 -0.88
C ARG A 96 12.64 -5.63 0.38
N TYR A 97 11.31 -5.67 0.24
CA TYR A 97 10.34 -5.41 1.31
C TYR A 97 9.72 -6.69 1.89
N PHE A 98 9.65 -7.77 1.12
CA PHE A 98 9.11 -9.06 1.53
C PHE A 98 10.14 -10.18 1.41
N SER A 99 9.98 -11.19 2.26
CA SER A 99 10.68 -12.47 2.19
C SER A 99 9.68 -13.62 2.26
N GLU A 100 10.11 -14.84 1.95
CA GLU A 100 9.24 -16.01 2.05
C GLU A 100 8.78 -16.25 3.51
N PRO A 101 7.51 -16.63 3.74
CA PRO A 101 6.45 -16.80 2.74
C PRO A 101 5.86 -15.47 2.24
N TYR A 102 5.80 -15.29 0.92
CA TYR A 102 5.21 -14.10 0.28
C TYR A 102 3.67 -14.06 0.45
N PRO A 103 3.05 -12.86 0.43
CA PRO A 103 1.60 -12.73 0.40
C PRO A 103 1.00 -13.35 -0.88
N ALA A 104 -0.26 -13.76 -0.81
CA ALA A 104 -1.04 -13.95 -2.03
C ALA A 104 -1.08 -12.63 -2.81
N ARG A 105 -1.06 -12.69 -4.15
CA ARG A 105 -0.95 -11.48 -4.98
C ARG A 105 -1.82 -11.51 -6.22
N ALA A 106 -2.38 -10.35 -6.56
CA ALA A 106 -2.94 -10.07 -7.88
C ALA A 106 -2.32 -8.79 -8.45
N ALA A 107 -1.91 -8.81 -9.71
CA ALA A 107 -1.40 -7.63 -10.41
C ALA A 107 -2.25 -7.39 -11.66
N ILE A 108 -2.74 -6.17 -11.83
CA ILE A 108 -3.77 -5.83 -12.81
C ILE A 108 -3.39 -4.56 -13.54
N GLY A 109 -3.46 -4.60 -14.88
CA GLY A 109 -3.38 -3.40 -15.71
C GLY A 109 -4.70 -2.64 -15.66
N VAL A 110 -4.67 -1.38 -15.25
CA VAL A 110 -5.83 -0.50 -15.13
C VAL A 110 -5.69 0.72 -16.04
N LYS A 111 -6.80 1.37 -16.35
CA LYS A 111 -6.81 2.53 -17.25
C LYS A 111 -6.19 3.78 -16.61
N GLU A 112 -6.50 4.03 -15.34
CA GLU A 112 -6.10 5.24 -14.63
C GLU A 112 -6.12 4.98 -13.11
N LEU A 113 -5.34 5.79 -12.39
CA LEU A 113 -5.23 5.77 -10.93
C LEU A 113 -5.40 7.20 -10.39
N PRO A 114 -5.77 7.39 -9.12
CA PRO A 114 -5.87 8.72 -8.50
C PRO A 114 -4.58 9.52 -8.68
N LYS A 115 -4.70 10.82 -8.96
CA LYS A 115 -3.57 11.73 -9.24
C LYS A 115 -2.72 11.37 -10.49
N GLY A 116 -3.13 10.40 -11.29
CA GLY A 116 -2.43 10.04 -12.54
C GLY A 116 -1.11 9.29 -12.31
N VAL A 117 -0.95 8.64 -11.16
CA VAL A 117 0.24 7.87 -10.78
C VAL A 117 0.35 6.57 -11.58
N GLY A 118 1.54 5.98 -11.61
CA GLY A 118 1.83 4.73 -12.30
C GLY A 118 1.37 3.49 -11.54
N VAL A 119 1.32 3.56 -10.20
CA VAL A 119 1.04 2.41 -9.33
C VAL A 119 0.18 2.75 -8.11
N GLU A 120 -0.70 1.82 -7.74
CA GLU A 120 -1.45 1.82 -6.48
C GLU A 120 -1.45 0.41 -5.91
N MET A 121 -1.36 0.26 -4.58
CA MET A 121 -1.43 -1.04 -3.92
C MET A 121 -2.34 -0.99 -2.69
N ASP A 122 -3.21 -1.99 -2.57
CA ASP A 122 -4.02 -2.24 -1.37
C ASP A 122 -3.77 -3.66 -0.84
N GLY A 123 -4.34 -3.99 0.31
CA GLY A 123 -4.18 -5.33 0.82
C GLY A 123 -4.97 -5.67 2.08
N ILE A 124 -4.76 -6.91 2.50
CA ILE A 124 -5.29 -7.45 3.74
C ILE A 124 -4.11 -7.99 4.54
N MET A 125 -4.03 -7.57 5.79
CA MET A 125 -3.06 -8.02 6.78
C MET A 125 -3.78 -8.79 7.91
N VAL A 126 -3.12 -9.80 8.48
CA VAL A 126 -3.63 -10.54 9.63
C VAL A 126 -2.53 -10.65 10.69
N ILE A 127 -2.82 -10.18 11.91
CA ILE A 127 -1.92 -10.19 13.08
C ILE A 127 -2.18 -11.41 13.96
#